data_AF-A0A0A2V8V0-F1
#
_entry.id   AF-A0A0A2V8V0-F1
#
_cell.length_a   1.000
_cell.length_b   1.000
_cell.length_c   1.000
_cell.angle_alpha   90.00
_cell.angle_beta   90.00
_cell.angle_gamma   90.00
#
_symmetry.space_group_name_H-M   'P 1'
#
loop_
_entity.id
_entity.type
_entity.pdbx_description
1 polymer ?
#
loop_
_entity_poly.entity_id
_entity_poly.type
_entity_poly.pdbx_seq_one_letter_code
_entity_poly.pdbx_strand_id
1 'polypeptide(L)'
;MVTKEELQKLRRKQMQYNYIILIPLMILFSLVFFLVSSPKVFYLLLWIMAILLFMIEGYRYFTGKIAFSRDMKRLAEYEKDKMGEKQFYKERKVSFLTQGLLVIVIGVQMLLAQDEEPFFTDGAFQWTMAAILVILIPAIHVSVKARAKRIDEWDQEKLKDYQKNNIKRGIAAFFIAFFVMIIAAGVVIANL
;
A
#
# COMPACT_ATOMS: atom_id res chain seq x y z
N MET A 1 -10.39 29.03 -4.35
CA MET A 1 -10.17 28.05 -5.45
C MET A 1 -8.67 27.91 -5.65
N VAL A 2 -8.16 26.68 -5.80
CA VAL A 2 -6.73 26.43 -6.04
C VAL A 2 -6.42 26.67 -7.50
N THR A 3 -5.40 27.47 -7.81
CA THR A 3 -5.01 27.71 -9.21
C THR A 3 -4.32 26.48 -9.81
N LYS A 4 -4.24 26.38 -11.15
CA LYS A 4 -3.57 25.26 -11.82
C LYS A 4 -2.09 25.14 -11.43
N GLU A 5 -1.41 26.27 -11.30
CA GLU A 5 0.01 26.34 -10.91
C GLU A 5 0.20 25.91 -9.45
N GLU A 6 -0.66 26.38 -8.55
CA GLU A 6 -0.67 25.97 -7.15
C GLU A 6 -0.91 24.46 -7.02
N LEU A 7 -1.87 23.92 -7.77
CA LEU A 7 -2.16 22.48 -7.78
C LEU A 7 -0.95 21.66 -8.22
N GLN A 8 -0.26 22.07 -9.30
CA GLN A 8 0.96 21.40 -9.74
C GLN A 8 2.06 21.44 -8.67
N LYS A 9 2.21 22.55 -7.95
CA LYS A 9 3.15 22.66 -6.83
C LYS A 9 2.79 21.71 -5.70
N LEU A 10 1.51 21.60 -5.35
CA LEU A 10 1.02 20.65 -4.34
C LEU A 10 1.26 19.19 -4.77
N ARG A 11 1.00 18.84 -6.04
CA ARG A 11 1.27 17.50 -6.58
C ARG A 11 2.75 17.15 -6.57
N ARG A 12 3.65 18.08 -6.90
CA ARG A 12 5.10 17.87 -6.77
C ARG A 12 5.51 17.60 -5.33
N LYS A 13 4.97 18.37 -4.38
CA LYS A 13 5.21 18.14 -2.94
C LYS A 13 4.69 16.78 -2.49
N GLN A 14 3.50 16.35 -2.94
CA GLN A 14 2.97 15.02 -2.65
C GLN A 14 3.95 13.92 -3.07
N MET A 15 4.54 14.04 -4.26
CA MET A 15 5.55 13.08 -4.73
C MET A 15 6.82 13.10 -3.88
N GLN A 16 7.29 14.29 -3.48
CA GLN A 16 8.45 14.42 -2.59
C GLN A 16 8.19 13.77 -1.23
N TYR A 17 7.03 14.04 -0.61
CA TYR A 17 6.64 13.40 0.65
C TYR A 17 6.58 11.88 0.53
N ASN A 18 6.00 11.37 -0.56
CA ASN A 18 5.96 9.93 -0.80
C ASN A 18 7.37 9.33 -0.89
N TYR A 19 8.32 9.99 -1.56
CA TYR A 19 9.70 9.49 -1.61
C TYR A 19 10.44 9.60 -0.29
N ILE A 20 10.26 10.70 0.45
CA ILE A 20 10.85 10.90 1.78
C ILE A 20 10.40 9.81 2.75
N ILE A 21 9.18 9.30 2.62
CA ILE A 21 8.67 8.19 3.45
C ILE A 21 9.07 6.83 2.88
N LEU A 22 8.91 6.64 1.57
CA LEU A 22 9.09 5.34 0.92
C LEU A 22 10.57 4.90 0.92
N ILE A 23 11.51 5.79 0.61
CA ILE A 23 12.93 5.40 0.49
C ILE A 23 13.49 4.89 1.83
N PRO A 24 13.33 5.61 2.96
CA PRO A 24 13.78 5.10 4.26
C PRO A 24 13.07 3.80 4.66
N LEU A 25 11.77 3.68 4.37
CA LEU A 25 11.02 2.45 4.65
C LEU A 25 11.58 1.26 3.87
N MET A 26 11.94 1.46 2.60
CA MET A 26 12.55 0.44 1.75
C MET A 26 13.94 0.06 2.23
N ILE A 27 14.76 1.03 2.64
CA ILE A 27 16.09 0.77 3.23
C ILE A 27 15.93 -0.04 4.52
N LEU A 28 15.03 0.38 5.41
CA LEU A 28 14.75 -0.33 6.66
C LEU A 28 14.28 -1.77 6.38
N PHE A 29 13.38 -1.95 5.42
CA PHE A 29 12.89 -3.25 5.02
C PHE A 29 14.01 -4.14 4.47
N SER A 30 14.87 -3.61 3.59
CA SER A 30 16.04 -4.33 3.09
C SER A 30 17.01 -4.70 4.22
N LEU A 31 17.27 -3.81 5.17
CA LEU A 31 18.13 -4.11 6.31
C LEU A 31 17.55 -5.22 7.18
N VAL A 32 16.26 -5.15 7.51
CA VAL A 32 15.56 -6.23 8.24
C VAL A 32 15.65 -7.53 7.45
N PHE A 33 15.42 -7.48 6.15
CA PHE A 33 15.48 -8.65 5.27
C PHE A 33 16.86 -9.32 5.26
N PHE A 34 17.96 -8.56 5.21
CA PHE A 34 19.31 -9.11 5.21
C PHE A 34 19.82 -9.54 6.58
N LEU A 35 19.28 -8.98 7.66
CA LEU A 35 19.74 -9.27 9.03
C LEU A 35 18.95 -10.38 9.72
N VAL A 36 17.74 -10.70 9.24
CA VAL A 36 16.84 -11.65 9.91
C VAL A 36 16.82 -12.98 9.18
N SER A 37 17.48 -13.98 9.76
CA SER A 37 17.52 -15.34 9.21
C SER A 37 16.28 -16.19 9.53
N SER A 38 15.54 -15.86 10.60
CA SER A 38 14.31 -16.59 10.98
C SER A 38 13.09 -16.03 10.25
N PRO A 39 12.36 -16.84 9.46
CA PRO A 39 11.11 -16.41 8.83
C PRO A 39 10.08 -15.93 9.85
N LYS A 40 9.97 -16.56 11.02
CA LYS A 40 9.04 -16.15 12.06
C LYS A 40 9.35 -14.75 12.58
N VAL A 41 10.63 -14.44 12.83
CA VAL A 41 11.05 -13.09 13.24
C VAL A 41 10.78 -12.07 12.12
N PHE A 42 11.02 -12.44 10.86
CA PHE A 42 10.71 -11.58 9.72
C PHE A 42 9.21 -11.24 9.63
N TYR A 43 8.34 -12.25 9.71
CA TYR A 43 6.89 -12.05 9.69
C TYR A 43 6.39 -11.28 10.91
N LEU A 44 6.99 -11.48 12.09
CA LEU A 44 6.71 -10.69 13.29
C LEU A 44 7.01 -9.20 13.08
N LEU A 45 8.19 -8.87 12.52
CA LEU A 45 8.56 -7.49 12.24
C LEU A 45 7.65 -6.86 11.18
N LEU A 46 7.33 -7.60 10.12
CA LEU A 46 6.35 -7.18 9.12
C LEU A 46 4.97 -6.93 9.74
N TRP A 47 4.53 -7.79 10.66
CA TRP A 47 3.25 -7.66 11.34
C TRP A 47 3.20 -6.41 12.23
N ILE A 48 4.25 -6.17 13.01
CA ILE A 48 4.39 -4.94 13.82
C ILE A 48 4.34 -3.70 12.93
N MET A 49 5.08 -3.71 11.82
CA MET A 49 5.06 -2.60 10.85
C MET A 49 3.66 -2.39 10.25
N ALA A 50 2.94 -3.46 9.91
CA ALA A 50 1.58 -3.39 9.40
C ALA A 50 0.61 -2.81 10.45
N ILE A 51 0.75 -3.20 11.72
CA ILE A 51 -0.04 -2.62 12.83
C ILE A 51 0.24 -1.12 12.96
N LEU A 52 1.50 -0.70 12.91
CA LEU A 52 1.86 0.73 12.97
C LEU A 52 1.21 1.51 11.83
N LEU A 53 1.28 1.01 10.59
CA LEU A 53 0.63 1.63 9.44
C LEU A 53 -0.89 1.70 9.60
N PHE A 54 -1.51 0.61 10.07
CA PHE A 54 -2.94 0.55 10.36
C PHE A 54 -3.35 1.57 11.42
N MET A 55 -2.55 1.75 12.48
CA MET A 55 -2.80 2.78 13.50
C MET A 55 -2.67 4.19 12.92
N ILE A 56 -1.68 4.45 12.07
CA ILE A 56 -1.52 5.74 11.39
C ILE A 56 -2.75 6.04 10.50
N GLU A 57 -3.20 5.06 9.72
CA GLU A 57 -4.38 5.24 8.86
C GLU A 57 -5.67 5.35 9.66
N GLY A 58 -5.80 4.59 10.75
CA GLY A 58 -6.88 4.71 11.72
C GLY A 58 -6.93 6.11 12.33
N TYR A 59 -5.80 6.64 12.79
CA TYR A 59 -5.70 8.01 13.28
C TYR A 59 -6.17 9.01 12.23
N ARG A 60 -5.72 8.87 10.97
CA ARG A 60 -6.13 9.73 9.84
C ARG A 60 -7.61 9.62 9.53
N TYR A 61 -8.19 8.44 9.66
CA TYR A 61 -9.61 8.16 9.44
C TYR A 61 -10.48 8.79 10.53
N PHE A 62 -10.19 8.51 11.81
CA PHE A 62 -11.03 8.95 12.94
C PHE A 62 -10.86 10.43 13.30
N THR A 63 -9.65 10.98 13.25
CA THR A 63 -9.41 12.38 13.65
C THR A 63 -9.66 13.36 12.50
N GLY A 64 -9.77 12.86 11.27
CA GLY A 64 -9.80 13.71 10.08
C GLY A 64 -8.51 14.50 9.85
N LYS A 65 -7.44 14.30 10.63
CA LYS A 65 -6.13 14.93 10.35
C LYS A 65 -5.51 14.25 9.15
N ILE A 66 -5.65 14.91 8.00
CA ILE A 66 -5.38 14.29 6.69
C ILE A 66 -3.88 14.24 6.39
N ALA A 67 -3.11 15.14 6.99
CA ALA A 67 -1.73 15.37 6.64
C ALA A 67 -0.88 15.97 7.76
N PHE A 68 0.41 15.65 7.73
CA PHE A 68 1.43 16.21 8.60
C PHE A 68 1.85 17.64 8.20
N SER A 69 1.54 18.09 6.98
CA SER A 69 1.92 19.42 6.49
C SER A 69 0.74 20.23 5.94
N ARG A 70 0.87 21.56 5.95
CA ARG A 70 -0.14 22.51 5.46
C ARG A 70 -0.45 22.30 3.97
N ASP A 71 0.56 21.99 3.17
CA ASP A 71 0.39 21.73 1.73
C ASP A 71 -0.47 20.49 1.48
N MET A 72 -0.18 19.41 2.20
CA MET A 72 -0.93 18.16 2.07
C MET A 72 -2.35 18.28 2.61
N LYS A 73 -2.58 19.14 3.61
CA LYS A 73 -3.94 19.50 4.06
C LYS A 73 -4.72 20.22 2.96
N ARG A 74 -4.12 21.23 2.31
CA ARG A 74 -4.75 21.95 1.18
C ARG A 74 -5.05 21.03 0.01
N LEU A 75 -4.13 20.12 -0.31
CA LEU A 75 -4.34 19.13 -1.36
C LEU A 75 -5.52 18.21 -1.03
N ALA A 76 -5.61 17.76 0.22
CA ALA A 76 -6.72 16.93 0.68
C ALA A 76 -8.08 17.65 0.65
N GLU A 77 -8.12 18.92 1.03
CA GLU A 77 -9.32 19.76 0.91
C GLU A 77 -9.76 19.86 -0.56
N TYR A 78 -8.83 20.14 -1.47
CA TYR A 78 -9.11 20.13 -2.90
C TYR A 78 -9.64 18.78 -3.40
N GLU A 79 -9.01 17.67 -3.00
CA GLU A 79 -9.47 16.32 -3.39
C GLU A 79 -10.86 16.01 -2.83
N LYS A 80 -11.16 16.43 -1.59
CA LYS A 80 -12.47 16.29 -0.96
C LYS A 80 -13.54 17.06 -1.73
N ASP A 81 -13.26 18.31 -2.09
CA ASP A 81 -14.18 19.15 -2.87
C ASP A 81 -14.42 18.55 -4.27
N LYS A 82 -13.35 18.05 -4.90
CA LYS A 82 -13.43 17.42 -6.23
C LYS A 82 -14.22 16.13 -6.24
N MET A 83 -13.99 15.23 -5.29
CA MET A 83 -14.67 13.92 -5.25
C MET A 83 -16.06 13.97 -4.61
N GLY A 84 -16.32 15.01 -3.82
CA GLY A 84 -17.46 15.06 -2.91
C GLY A 84 -17.17 14.32 -1.61
N GLU A 85 -17.67 14.89 -0.51
CA GLU A 85 -17.39 14.44 0.85
C GLU A 85 -17.68 12.96 1.08
N LYS A 86 -18.86 12.49 0.67
CA LYS A 86 -19.27 11.08 0.82
C LYS A 86 -18.29 10.12 0.14
N GLN A 87 -17.82 10.47 -1.06
CA GLN A 87 -16.92 9.61 -1.82
C GLN A 87 -15.50 9.64 -1.23
N PHE A 88 -15.04 10.82 -0.81
CA PHE A 88 -13.77 10.99 -0.12
C PHE A 88 -13.68 10.11 1.14
N TYR A 89 -14.69 10.17 2.01
CA TYR A 89 -14.73 9.32 3.21
C TYR A 89 -14.88 7.83 2.88
N LYS A 90 -15.61 7.47 1.82
CA LYS A 90 -15.72 6.09 1.37
C LYS A 90 -14.36 5.53 0.95
N GLU A 91 -13.58 6.28 0.16
CA GLU A 91 -12.22 5.88 -0.24
C GLU A 91 -11.32 5.67 0.99
N ARG A 92 -11.39 6.57 1.97
CA ARG A 92 -10.63 6.44 3.24
C ARG A 92 -11.06 5.23 4.05
N LYS A 93 -12.36 4.94 4.14
CA LYS A 93 -12.86 3.74 4.80
C LYS A 93 -12.33 2.48 4.11
N VAL A 94 -12.32 2.43 2.78
CA VAL A 94 -11.77 1.30 2.02
C VAL A 94 -10.27 1.15 2.27
N SER A 95 -9.51 2.26 2.30
CA SER A 95 -8.08 2.26 2.65
C SER A 95 -7.85 1.66 4.03
N PHE A 96 -8.57 2.15 5.04
CA PHE A 96 -8.50 1.66 6.42
C PHE A 96 -8.84 0.16 6.53
N LEU A 97 -9.93 -0.28 5.91
CA LEU A 97 -10.34 -1.69 5.91
C LEU A 97 -9.31 -2.59 5.21
N THR A 98 -8.76 -2.14 4.08
CA THR A 98 -7.72 -2.89 3.35
C THR A 98 -6.46 -3.05 4.21
N GLN A 99 -6.05 -2.01 4.94
CA GLN A 99 -4.92 -2.11 5.86
C GLN A 99 -5.21 -3.05 7.04
N GLY A 100 -6.42 -3.01 7.60
CA GLY A 100 -6.82 -3.97 8.64
C GLY A 100 -6.78 -5.42 8.15
N LEU A 101 -7.25 -5.67 6.92
CA LEU A 101 -7.15 -6.99 6.29
C LEU A 101 -5.69 -7.42 6.12
N LEU A 102 -4.80 -6.50 5.69
CA LEU A 102 -3.38 -6.79 5.54
C LEU A 102 -2.73 -7.19 6.88
N VAL A 103 -3.08 -6.51 7.98
CA VAL A 103 -2.61 -6.87 9.33
C VAL A 103 -3.05 -8.29 9.70
N ILE A 104 -4.29 -8.68 9.40
CA ILE A 104 -4.79 -10.03 9.66
C ILE A 104 -4.03 -11.06 8.82
N VAL A 105 -3.87 -10.81 7.52
CA VAL A 105 -3.17 -11.73 6.60
C VAL A 105 -1.72 -11.96 7.05
N ILE A 106 -0.99 -10.89 7.35
CA ILE A 106 0.40 -11.00 7.82
C ILE A 106 0.44 -11.68 9.20
N GLY A 107 -0.52 -11.41 10.07
CA GLY A 107 -0.62 -12.06 11.38
C GLY A 107 -0.85 -13.57 11.27
N VAL A 108 -1.72 -14.01 10.35
CA VAL A 108 -1.90 -15.44 10.07
C VAL A 108 -0.61 -16.06 9.52
N GLN A 109 0.07 -15.40 8.57
CA GLN A 109 1.36 -15.90 8.06
C GLN A 109 2.42 -16.00 9.17
N MET A 110 2.46 -15.04 10.08
CA MET A 110 3.35 -15.04 11.23
C MET A 110 3.07 -16.21 12.19
N LEU A 111 1.81 -16.59 12.42
CA LEU A 111 1.45 -17.74 13.23
C LEU A 111 1.76 -19.09 12.55
N LEU A 112 1.67 -19.14 11.22
CA LEU A 112 1.95 -20.35 10.43
C LEU A 112 3.43 -20.52 10.08
N ALA A 113 4.25 -19.48 10.26
CA ALA A 113 5.68 -19.52 9.97
C ALA A 113 6.40 -20.49 10.90
N GLN A 114 7.08 -21.48 10.32
CA GLN A 114 7.94 -22.44 11.02
C GLN A 114 9.40 -21.98 10.96
N ASP A 115 10.15 -22.20 12.03
CA ASP A 115 11.56 -21.77 12.14
C ASP A 115 12.56 -22.78 11.54
N GLU A 116 12.09 -23.94 11.07
CA GLU A 116 12.96 -25.09 10.76
C GLU A 116 13.73 -24.97 9.45
N GLU A 117 13.30 -24.11 8.52
CA GLU A 117 14.03 -23.85 7.29
C GLU A 117 14.49 -22.39 7.18
N PRO A 118 15.78 -22.15 6.85
CA PRO A 118 16.25 -20.81 6.54
C PRO A 118 15.61 -20.36 5.23
N PHE A 119 14.48 -19.67 5.35
CA PHE A 119 13.62 -19.18 4.27
C PHE A 119 14.34 -18.26 3.26
N PHE A 120 15.54 -17.78 3.60
CA PHE A 120 16.24 -16.71 2.90
C PHE A 120 17.70 -17.00 2.52
N THR A 121 18.17 -18.25 2.60
CA THR A 121 19.56 -18.59 2.22
C THR A 121 19.75 -18.82 0.73
N ASP A 122 18.68 -19.02 -0.04
CA ASP A 122 18.78 -19.11 -1.50
C ASP A 122 19.01 -17.71 -2.09
N GLY A 123 20.20 -17.53 -2.70
CA GLY A 123 20.54 -16.29 -3.39
C GLY A 123 19.52 -15.90 -4.46
N ALA A 124 18.90 -16.88 -5.13
CA ALA A 124 17.86 -16.61 -6.14
C ALA A 124 16.64 -15.92 -5.51
N PHE A 125 16.23 -16.36 -4.32
CA PHE A 125 15.13 -15.73 -3.58
C PHE A 125 15.49 -14.30 -3.16
N GLN A 126 16.71 -14.06 -2.66
CA GLN A 126 17.17 -12.72 -2.26
C GLN A 126 17.16 -11.75 -3.45
N TRP A 127 17.67 -12.17 -4.61
CA TRP A 127 17.64 -11.37 -5.84
C TRP A 127 16.22 -11.10 -6.33
N THR A 128 15.32 -12.07 -6.17
CA THR A 128 13.90 -11.90 -6.50
C THR A 128 13.25 -10.83 -5.62
N MET A 129 13.51 -10.85 -4.31
CA MET A 129 13.00 -9.82 -3.40
C MET A 129 13.58 -8.44 -3.72
N ALA A 130 14.88 -8.35 -3.98
CA ALA A 130 15.51 -7.10 -4.41
C ALA A 130 14.89 -6.56 -5.70
N ALA A 131 14.62 -7.42 -6.69
CA ALA A 131 13.95 -7.04 -7.93
C ALA A 131 12.52 -6.52 -7.69
N ILE A 132 11.73 -7.19 -6.83
CA ILE A 132 10.39 -6.74 -6.44
C ILE A 132 10.45 -5.35 -5.82
N LEU A 133 11.39 -5.11 -4.90
CA LEU A 133 11.57 -3.82 -4.24
C LEU A 133 11.92 -2.70 -5.24
N VAL A 134 12.79 -2.98 -6.21
CA VAL A 134 13.15 -2.03 -7.28
C VAL A 134 11.95 -1.71 -8.18
N ILE A 135 11.12 -2.70 -8.51
CA ILE A 135 9.91 -2.52 -9.35
C ILE A 135 8.80 -1.77 -8.59
N LEU A 136 8.71 -1.96 -7.27
CA LEU A 136 7.66 -1.36 -6.45
C LEU A 136 7.73 0.18 -6.46
N ILE A 137 8.92 0.76 -6.44
CA ILE A 137 9.12 2.23 -6.39
C ILE A 137 8.50 2.94 -7.62
N PRO A 138 8.84 2.59 -8.88
CA PRO A 138 8.22 3.19 -10.04
C PRO A 138 6.73 2.82 -10.14
N ALA A 139 6.32 1.63 -9.72
CA ALA A 139 4.90 1.26 -9.70
C ALA A 139 4.07 2.18 -8.77
N ILE A 140 4.57 2.44 -7.55
CA ILE A 140 3.95 3.40 -6.62
C ILE A 140 3.95 4.81 -7.23
N HIS A 141 5.06 5.24 -7.84
CA HIS A 141 5.14 6.54 -8.50
C HIS A 141 4.06 6.72 -9.58
N VAL A 142 3.95 5.75 -10.49
CA VAL A 142 2.97 5.73 -11.58
C VAL A 142 1.56 5.71 -11.01
N SER A 143 1.31 4.89 -9.98
CA SER A 143 -0.01 4.78 -9.33
C SER A 143 -0.48 6.12 -8.74
N VAL A 144 0.40 6.81 -8.00
CA VAL A 144 0.09 8.11 -7.38
C VAL A 144 -0.14 9.17 -8.45
N LYS A 145 0.72 9.23 -9.48
CA LYS A 145 0.57 10.17 -10.59
C LYS A 145 -0.71 9.93 -11.38
N ALA A 146 -1.05 8.67 -11.64
CA ALA A 146 -2.27 8.31 -12.34
C ALA A 146 -3.52 8.67 -11.52
N ARG A 147 -3.49 8.46 -10.19
CA ARG A 147 -4.58 8.90 -9.29
C ARG A 147 -4.73 10.42 -9.30
N ALA A 148 -3.63 11.15 -9.15
CA ALA A 148 -3.63 12.62 -9.19
C ALA A 148 -4.25 13.14 -10.49
N LYS A 149 -3.77 12.63 -11.64
CA LYS A 149 -4.30 13.00 -12.97
C LYS A 149 -5.80 12.76 -13.09
N ARG A 150 -6.29 11.59 -12.63
CA ARG A 150 -7.74 11.28 -12.66
C ARG A 150 -8.55 12.26 -11.82
N ILE A 151 -8.11 12.57 -10.60
CA ILE A 151 -8.84 13.52 -9.73
C ILE A 151 -8.85 14.92 -10.33
N ASP A 152 -7.75 15.32 -10.95
CA ASP A 152 -7.59 16.68 -11.48
C ASP A 152 -8.41 16.88 -12.78
N GLU A 153 -8.55 15.84 -13.61
CA GLU A 153 -9.21 15.92 -14.92
C GLU A 153 -10.67 15.48 -14.93
N TRP A 154 -11.07 14.53 -14.09
CA TRP A 154 -12.40 13.91 -14.17
C TRP A 154 -13.43 14.65 -13.34
N ASP A 155 -14.68 14.61 -13.81
CA ASP A 155 -15.84 15.04 -13.05
C ASP A 155 -16.19 14.03 -11.94
N GLN A 156 -17.09 14.44 -11.05
CA GLN A 156 -17.52 13.63 -9.91
C GLN A 156 -18.19 12.31 -10.32
N GLU A 157 -18.90 12.28 -11.46
CA GLU A 157 -19.63 11.10 -11.91
C GLU A 157 -18.66 10.02 -12.40
N LYS A 158 -17.70 10.39 -13.26
CA LYS A 158 -16.62 9.50 -13.73
C LYS A 158 -15.78 8.97 -12.57
N LEU A 159 -15.50 9.82 -11.57
CA LEU A 159 -14.75 9.39 -10.38
C LEU A 159 -15.53 8.33 -9.58
N LYS A 160 -16.85 8.49 -9.42
CA LYS A 160 -17.70 7.49 -8.74
C LYS A 160 -17.74 6.16 -9.47
N ASP A 161 -17.93 6.20 -10.79
CA ASP A 161 -17.99 5.00 -11.63
C ASP A 161 -16.66 4.26 -11.65
N TYR A 162 -15.55 5.00 -11.78
CA TYR A 162 -14.22 4.43 -11.69
C TYR A 162 -14.00 3.71 -10.36
N GLN A 163 -14.36 4.34 -9.24
CA GLN A 163 -14.15 3.71 -7.93
C GLN A 163 -15.00 2.43 -7.77
N LYS A 164 -16.25 2.42 -8.26
CA LYS A 164 -17.09 1.21 -8.27
C LYS A 164 -16.44 0.08 -9.06
N ASN A 165 -15.89 0.39 -10.24
CA ASN A 165 -15.23 -0.59 -11.10
C ASN A 165 -13.87 -1.03 -10.54
N ASN A 166 -13.12 -0.13 -9.91
CA ASN A 166 -11.81 -0.44 -9.33
C ASN A 166 -11.93 -1.37 -8.12
N ILE A 167 -12.97 -1.21 -7.29
CA ILE A 167 -13.26 -2.16 -6.20
C ILE A 167 -13.56 -3.56 -6.75
N LYS A 168 -14.39 -3.66 -7.79
CA LYS A 168 -14.68 -4.95 -8.45
C LYS A 168 -13.42 -5.62 -9.00
N ARG A 169 -12.57 -4.85 -9.68
CA ARG A 169 -11.28 -5.33 -10.20
C ARG A 169 -10.33 -5.76 -9.08
N GLY A 170 -10.27 -5.00 -7.99
CA GLY A 170 -9.45 -5.33 -6.82
C GLY A 170 -9.88 -6.64 -6.16
N ILE A 171 -11.20 -6.85 -5.98
CA ILE A 171 -11.75 -8.10 -5.47
C ILE A 171 -11.42 -9.27 -6.40
N ALA A 172 -11.62 -9.11 -7.72
CA ALA A 172 -11.28 -10.14 -8.68
C ALA A 172 -9.78 -10.49 -8.67
N ALA A 173 -8.91 -9.49 -8.66
CA ALA A 173 -7.47 -9.67 -8.57
C ALA A 173 -7.04 -10.39 -7.29
N PHE A 174 -7.67 -10.05 -6.15
CA PHE A 174 -7.45 -10.74 -4.88
C PHE A 174 -7.78 -12.23 -4.98
N PHE A 175 -8.96 -12.60 -5.50
CA PHE A 175 -9.33 -14.01 -5.65
C PHE A 175 -8.40 -14.75 -6.61
N ILE A 176 -8.02 -14.14 -7.74
CA ILE A 176 -7.06 -14.73 -8.68
C ILE A 176 -5.73 -14.99 -7.98
N ALA A 177 -5.17 -14.00 -7.28
CA ALA A 177 -3.92 -14.15 -6.54
C ALA A 177 -4.03 -15.24 -5.45
N PHE A 178 -5.15 -15.29 -4.74
CA PHE A 178 -5.43 -16.30 -3.72
C PHE A 178 -5.45 -17.72 -4.30
N PHE A 179 -6.16 -17.95 -5.42
CA PHE A 179 -6.18 -19.26 -6.08
C PHE A 179 -4.81 -19.66 -6.63
N VAL A 180 -4.07 -18.72 -7.22
CA VAL A 180 -2.69 -18.97 -7.69
C VAL A 180 -1.80 -19.41 -6.53
N MET A 181 -1.90 -18.75 -5.37
CA MET A 181 -1.16 -19.16 -4.17
C MET A 181 -1.55 -20.56 -3.68
N ILE A 182 -2.84 -20.91 -3.67
CA ILE A 182 -3.29 -22.27 -3.28
C ILE A 182 -2.73 -23.32 -4.23
N ILE A 183 -2.80 -23.09 -5.55
CA ILE A 183 -2.30 -24.02 -6.55
C ILE A 183 -0.78 -24.17 -6.40
N ALA A 184 -0.05 -23.07 -6.24
CA ALA A 184 1.39 -23.10 -6.04
C ALA A 184 1.76 -23.90 -4.77
N ALA A 185 1.07 -23.65 -3.66
CA ALA A 185 1.27 -24.41 -2.42
C ALA A 185 0.95 -25.90 -2.60
N GLY A 186 -0.15 -26.24 -3.28
CA GLY A 186 -0.52 -27.62 -3.57
C GLY A 186 0.48 -28.35 -4.46
N VAL A 187 1.04 -27.66 -5.47
CA VAL A 187 2.11 -28.20 -6.33
C VAL A 187 3.38 -28.43 -5.52
N VAL A 188 3.77 -27.52 -4.62
CA VAL A 188 4.92 -27.70 -3.74
C VAL A 188 4.72 -28.91 -2.83
N ILE A 189 3.55 -29.03 -2.18
CA ILE A 189 3.23 -30.17 -1.30
C ILE A 189 3.22 -31.50 -2.06
N ALA A 190 2.75 -31.53 -3.31
CA ALA A 190 2.69 -32.76 -4.11
C ALA A 190 4.05 -33.25 -4.62
N ASN A 191 5.08 -32.40 -4.59
CA ASN A 191 6.45 -32.74 -5.01
C ASN A 191 7.40 -33.00 -3.82
N LEU A 192 6.90 -32.90 -2.58
CA LEU A 192 7.57 -33.31 -1.35
C LEU A 192 7.19 -34.76 -1.02
#